data_AF-A0A1H9EIA1-F1
#
_entry.id   AF-A0A1H9EIA1-F1
#
_cell.length_a   1.000
_cell.length_b   1.000
_cell.length_c   1.000
_cell.angle_alpha   90.00
_cell.angle_beta   90.00
_cell.angle_gamma   90.00
#
_symmetry.space_group_name_H-M   'P 1'
#
loop_
_entity.id
_entity.type
_entity.pdbx_description
1 polymer ?
#
loop_
_entity_poly.entity_id
_entity_poly.type
_entity_poly.pdbx_seq_one_letter_code
_entity_poly.pdbx_strand_id
1 'polypeptide(L)' 'MTEEVGELAQAIRKYEIGRDRPDEEVPSQVENLADIKEKLGDVLDNIFILADKYQISLEEIMVAHKNKLEKRFDQ' A
#
# COMPACT_ATOMS: atom_id res chain seq x y z
N MET A 1 5.05 -4.06 -9.66
CA MET A 1 5.21 -2.83 -8.84
C MET A 1 4.22 -1.73 -9.16
N THR A 2 4.28 -1.10 -10.33
CA THR A 2 3.37 0.04 -10.65
C THR A 2 1.90 -0.38 -10.76
N GLU A 3 1.67 -1.63 -11.14
CA GLU A 3 0.35 -2.26 -11.20
C GLU A 3 -0.31 -2.33 -9.82
N GLU A 4 0.31 -2.98 -8.84
CA GLU A 4 -0.26 -3.08 -7.48
C GLU A 4 -0.52 -1.73 -6.81
N VAL A 5 0.34 -0.72 -7.06
CA VAL A 5 0.09 0.64 -6.57
C VAL A 5 -1.14 1.25 -7.25
N GLY A 6 -1.37 0.93 -8.53
CA GLY A 6 -2.56 1.32 -9.26
C GLY A 6 -3.83 0.64 -8.72
N GLU A 7 -3.77 -0.65 -8.43
CA GLU A 7 -4.88 -1.41 -7.83
C GLU A 7 -5.19 -0.91 -6.41
N LEU A 8 -4.18 -0.65 -5.59
CA LEU A 8 -4.37 -0.05 -4.27
C LEU A 8 -5.03 1.33 -4.38
N ALA A 9 -4.60 2.16 -5.34
CA ALA A 9 -5.21 3.47 -5.56
C ALA A 9 -6.67 3.36 -6.02
N GLN A 10 -7.00 2.31 -6.79
CA GLN A 10 -8.37 2.00 -7.20
C GLN A 10 -9.22 1.57 -5.99
N ALA A 11 -8.74 0.64 -5.16
CA ALA A 11 -9.44 0.17 -3.96
C ALA A 11 -9.72 1.31 -2.97
N ILE A 12 -8.74 2.21 -2.75
CA ILE A 12 -8.92 3.40 -1.91
C ILE A 12 -10.00 4.32 -2.50
N ARG A 13 -9.96 4.60 -3.81
CA ARG A 13 -10.99 5.43 -4.45
C ARG A 13 -12.38 4.81 -4.33
N LYS A 14 -12.48 3.50 -4.49
CA LYS A 14 -13.74 2.76 -4.34
C LYS A 14 -14.32 2.90 -2.93
N TYR A 15 -13.47 2.88 -1.90
CA TYR A 15 -13.87 3.09 -0.51
C TYR A 15 -14.28 4.54 -0.20
N GLU A 16 -13.52 5.52 -0.67
CA GLU A 16 -13.71 6.94 -0.34
C GLU A 16 -14.82 7.62 -1.15
N ILE A 17 -14.91 7.29 -2.44
CA ILE A 17 -15.77 8.02 -3.41
C ILE A 17 -16.95 7.14 -3.86
N GLY A 18 -16.76 5.83 -3.91
CA GLY A 18 -17.74 4.86 -4.38
C GLY A 18 -17.31 4.16 -5.67
N ARG A 19 -18.23 3.42 -6.28
CA ARG A 19 -17.97 2.53 -7.42
C ARG A 19 -17.31 3.25 -8.60
N ASP A 20 -16.39 2.56 -9.26
CA ASP A 20 -15.71 3.08 -10.45
C ASP A 20 -16.63 3.07 -11.67
N ARG A 21 -17.62 2.16 -11.69
CA ARG A 21 -18.64 2.10 -12.74
C ARG A 21 -20.05 2.01 -12.19
N PRO A 22 -21.06 2.56 -12.89
CA PRO A 22 -22.45 2.51 -12.45
C PRO A 22 -23.03 1.09 -12.33
N ASP A 23 -22.48 0.13 -13.10
CA ASP A 23 -22.92 -1.26 -13.19
C ASP A 23 -22.27 -2.19 -12.15
N GLU A 24 -21.24 -1.75 -11.44
CA GLU A 24 -20.61 -2.55 -10.38
C GLU A 24 -21.55 -2.74 -9.19
N GLU A 25 -21.46 -3.83 -8.43
CA GLU A 25 -22.19 -3.88 -7.15
C GLU A 25 -21.60 -2.89 -6.15
N VAL A 26 -22.42 -2.36 -5.24
CA VAL A 26 -21.95 -1.48 -4.16
C VAL A 26 -21.45 -2.38 -3.03
N PRO A 27 -20.13 -2.50 -2.82
CA PRO A 27 -19.59 -3.28 -1.71
C PRO A 27 -19.92 -2.61 -0.37
N SER A 28 -20.02 -3.42 0.67
CA SER A 28 -20.05 -2.95 2.05
C SER A 28 -18.72 -2.30 2.45
N GLN A 29 -18.72 -1.50 3.51
CA GLN A 29 -17.49 -0.92 4.07
C GLN A 29 -16.48 -2.01 4.48
N VAL A 30 -16.97 -3.15 4.98
CA VAL A 30 -16.11 -4.27 5.40
C VAL A 30 -15.40 -4.90 4.20
N GLU A 31 -16.12 -5.10 3.09
CA GLU A 31 -15.55 -5.64 1.86
C GLU A 31 -14.51 -4.68 1.26
N ASN A 32 -14.78 -3.38 1.23
CA ASN A 32 -13.81 -2.39 0.75
C ASN A 32 -12.54 -2.35 1.62
N LEU A 33 -12.67 -2.42 2.94
CA LEU A 33 -11.50 -2.44 3.83
C LEU A 33 -10.70 -3.73 3.68
N ALA A 34 -11.36 -4.86 3.42
CA ALA A 34 -10.69 -6.13 3.12
C ALA A 34 -9.89 -6.03 1.81
N ASP A 35 -10.47 -5.44 0.77
CA ASP A 35 -9.83 -5.20 -0.52
C ASP A 35 -8.61 -4.28 -0.39
N ILE A 36 -8.72 -3.15 0.32
CA ILE A 36 -7.58 -2.27 0.61
C ILE A 36 -6.46 -3.03 1.34
N LYS A 37 -6.81 -3.88 2.30
CA LYS A 37 -5.84 -4.68 3.05
C LYS A 37 -5.11 -5.68 2.15
N GLU A 38 -5.83 -6.31 1.22
CA GLU A 38 -5.24 -7.21 0.21
C GLU A 38 -4.25 -6.44 -0.67
N LYS A 39 -4.67 -5.30 -1.23
CA LYS A 39 -3.81 -4.49 -2.12
C LYS A 39 -2.61 -3.86 -1.43
N LEU A 40 -2.69 -3.59 -0.13
CA LEU A 40 -1.51 -3.25 0.67
C LEU A 40 -0.53 -4.43 0.77
N GLY A 41 -1.04 -5.65 0.90
CA GLY A 41 -0.23 -6.87 0.87
C GLY A 41 0.49 -7.05 -0.46
N ASP A 42 -0.20 -6.89 -1.58
CA ASP A 42 0.38 -7.03 -2.93
C ASP A 42 1.53 -6.01 -3.17
N VAL A 43 1.37 -4.78 -2.66
CA VAL A 43 2.43 -3.77 -2.68
C VAL A 43 3.61 -4.18 -1.78
N LEU A 44 3.34 -4.72 -0.59
CA LEU A 44 4.39 -5.21 0.31
C LEU A 44 5.17 -6.38 -0.28
N ASP A 45 4.51 -7.31 -0.97
CA ASP A 45 5.18 -8.46 -1.62
C ASP A 45 6.21 -8.01 -2.66
N ASN A 46 5.88 -6.98 -3.44
CA ASN A 46 6.85 -6.36 -4.34
C ASN A 46 8.06 -5.78 -3.59
N ILE A 47 7.83 -5.14 -2.45
CA ILE A 47 8.90 -4.58 -1.62
C ILE A 47 9.75 -5.70 -1.03
N PHE A 48 9.14 -6.78 -0.55
CA PHE A 48 9.84 -7.95 0.00
C PHE A 48 10.75 -8.62 -1.04
N ILE A 49 10.24 -8.84 -2.25
CA ILE A 49 11.01 -9.43 -3.35
C ILE A 49 12.23 -8.55 -3.68
N LEU A 50 12.06 -7.22 -3.70
CA LEU A 50 13.18 -6.32 -3.93
C LEU A 50 14.18 -6.32 -2.77
N ALA A 51 13.69 -6.24 -1.53
CA ALA A 51 14.53 -6.26 -0.35
C ALA A 51 15.42 -7.52 -0.32
N ASP A 52 14.82 -8.70 -0.56
CA ASP A 52 15.54 -9.97 -0.67
C ASP A 52 16.56 -9.97 -1.82
N LYS A 53 16.13 -9.54 -3.02
CA LYS A 53 17.01 -9.45 -4.21
C LYS A 53 18.28 -8.62 -3.97
N TYR A 54 18.16 -7.56 -3.18
CA TYR A 54 19.28 -6.67 -2.85
C TYR A 54 19.94 -6.98 -1.51
N GLN A 55 19.53 -8.06 -0.83
CA GLN A 55 20.03 -8.44 0.49
C GLN A 55 19.88 -7.33 1.54
N ILE A 56 18.77 -6.60 1.49
CA ILE A 56 18.41 -5.54 2.43
C ILE A 56 17.31 -6.08 3.32
N SER A 57 17.48 -6.00 4.64
CA SER A 57 16.41 -6.37 5.58
C SER A 57 15.35 -5.28 5.68
N LEU A 58 14.11 -5.67 6.00
CA LEU A 58 13.06 -4.70 6.32
C LEU A 58 13.44 -3.80 7.50
N GLU A 59 14.12 -4.34 8.51
CA GLU A 59 14.56 -3.58 9.67
C GLU A 59 15.48 -2.43 9.25
N GLU A 60 16.46 -2.69 8.37
CA GLU A 60 17.35 -1.67 7.83
C GLU A 60 16.58 -0.57 7.10
N ILE A 61 15.58 -0.94 6.29
CA ILE A 61 14.71 0.02 5.58
C ILE A 61 13.96 0.90 6.59
N MET A 62 13.35 0.30 7.61
CA MET A 62 12.55 1.00 8.62
C MET A 62 13.41 1.93 9.48
N VAL A 63 14.57 1.48 9.94
CA VAL A 63 15.52 2.29 10.72
C VAL A 63 16.03 3.47 9.88
N ALA A 64 16.41 3.22 8.62
CA ALA A 64 16.87 4.29 7.72
C ALA A 64 15.78 5.35 7.49
N HIS A 65 14.53 4.93 7.29
CA HIS A 65 13.40 5.86 7.10
C HIS A 65 13.06 6.65 8.36
N LYS A 66 13.02 5.98 9.52
CA LYS A 66 12.81 6.61 10.83
C LYS A 66 13.87 7.69 11.09
N ASN A 67 15.15 7.35 10.97
CA ASN A 67 16.25 8.29 11.19
C ASN A 67 16.17 9.50 10.24
N LYS A 68 15.71 9.30 9.01
CA LYS A 68 15.49 10.39 8.04
C LYS A 68 14.34 11.31 8.48
N LEU A 69 13.26 10.77 9.02
CA LEU A 69 12.13 11.54 9.52
C LEU A 69 12.51 12.33 10.77
N GLU A 70 13.18 11.70 11.75
CA GLU A 70 13.66 12.38 12.97
C GLU A 70 14.55 13.58 12.60
N LYS A 71 15.55 13.39 11.74
CA LYS A 71 16.39 14.50 11.25
C LYS A 71 15.63 15.61 10.54
N ARG A 72 14.50 15.31 9.90
CA ARG A 72 13.68 16.30 9.19
C ARG A 72 12.86 17.15 10.16
N PHE A 73 12.49 16.60 11.31
CA PHE A 73 11.62 17.24 12.31
C PHE A 73 12.34 17.66 13.60
N ASP A 74 13.64 17.36 13.74
CA ASP A 74 14.51 17.84 14.83
C ASP A 74 14.91 19.34 14.69
N GLN A 75 14.07 20.16 14.05
CA GLN A 75 14.15 21.63 14.04
C GLN A 75 12.79 22.26 14.31
#